data_AF-A0A8T0A2L0-F1
#
_entry.id   AF-A0A8T0A2L0-F1
#
_cell.length_a   1.000
_cell.length_b   1.000
_cell.length_c   1.000
_cell.angle_alpha   90.00
_cell.angle_beta   90.00
_cell.angle_gamma   90.00
#
_symmetry.space_group_name_H-M   'P 1'
#
loop_
_entity.id
_entity.type
_entity.pdbx_description
1 polymer ?
#
loop_
_entity_poly.entity_id
_entity_poly.type
_entity_poly.pdbx_seq_one_letter_code
_entity_poly.pdbx_strand_id
1 'polypeptide(L)'
;MTNPKINEFIFEDEEWISINELYIRQIIIFIFRFVLGIFCSAQLWDFMFNPIWMHGYLWSLNQPYAIEGEFLSEKSALDILEHQNIIYGKWHQFIYPLISTLGTWLILRLTGFSKTYRTVWRLVLISICCGFITAFITLFLQQKRLFPCIHESFFVFLIIFFNGICLTIKWKQTNKLLKIIII
;
A
#
# COMPACT_ATOMS: atom_id res chain seq x y z
N MET A 1 2.07 9.12 -38.87
CA MET A 1 2.54 9.10 -37.47
C MET A 1 1.34 8.87 -36.58
N THR A 2 1.18 7.67 -36.02
CA THR A 2 0.07 7.34 -35.13
C THR A 2 0.32 7.97 -33.77
N ASN A 3 -0.43 9.01 -33.44
CA ASN A 3 -0.34 9.68 -32.15
C ASN A 3 -0.72 8.69 -31.03
N PRO A 4 0.08 8.54 -29.96
CA PRO A 4 -0.32 7.73 -28.83
C PRO A 4 -1.54 8.38 -28.18
N LYS A 5 -2.72 7.76 -28.33
CA LYS A 5 -3.93 8.18 -27.63
C LYS A 5 -3.66 8.13 -26.12
N ILE A 6 -3.59 9.29 -25.47
CA ILE A 6 -3.46 9.39 -24.02
C ILE A 6 -4.86 9.25 -23.44
N ASN A 7 -5.30 8.02 -23.20
CA ASN A 7 -6.55 7.77 -22.47
C ASN A 7 -6.24 7.69 -20.97
N GLU A 8 -6.13 8.84 -20.32
CA GLU A 8 -6.09 8.93 -18.86
C GLU A 8 -7.15 9.95 -18.38
N PHE A 9 -7.97 9.52 -17.41
CA PHE A 9 -9.21 10.10 -16.84
C PHE A 9 -9.32 11.63 -16.66
N ILE A 10 -8.20 12.36 -16.67
CA ILE A 10 -8.14 13.77 -16.26
C ILE A 10 -8.25 14.72 -17.47
N PHE A 11 -8.10 14.23 -18.69
CA PHE A 11 -7.98 15.09 -19.86
C PHE A 11 -8.96 14.71 -20.96
N GLU A 12 -9.57 15.72 -21.58
CA GLU A 12 -10.51 15.54 -22.69
C GLU A 12 -9.81 14.85 -23.87
N ASP A 13 -10.46 13.80 -24.40
CA ASP A 13 -10.01 13.13 -25.61
C ASP A 13 -10.15 14.11 -26.80
N GLU A 14 -9.25 13.99 -27.78
CA GLU A 14 -9.26 14.67 -29.10
C GLU A 14 -8.55 16.03 -29.26
N GLU A 15 -7.91 16.58 -28.21
CA GLU A 15 -7.07 17.77 -28.38
C GLU A 15 -5.72 17.48 -29.08
N TRP A 16 -5.26 18.43 -29.91
CA TRP A 16 -3.93 18.40 -30.52
C TRP A 16 -2.88 18.77 -29.46
N ILE A 17 -2.37 17.76 -28.75
CA ILE A 17 -1.44 17.94 -27.64
C ILE A 17 0.01 17.91 -28.14
N SER A 18 0.85 18.85 -27.68
CA SER A 18 2.28 18.85 -27.99
C SER A 18 3.04 17.74 -27.22
N ILE A 19 4.21 17.31 -27.72
CA ILE A 19 5.02 16.28 -27.05
C ILE A 19 5.42 16.70 -25.63
N ASN A 20 5.79 17.97 -25.43
CA ASN A 20 6.19 18.48 -24.12
C ASN A 20 5.02 18.46 -23.13
N GLU A 21 3.83 18.81 -23.60
CA GLU A 21 2.62 18.78 -22.80
C GLU A 21 2.21 17.36 -22.43
N LEU A 22 2.38 16.39 -23.34
CA LEU A 22 2.18 14.97 -23.06
C LEU A 22 3.09 14.50 -21.91
N TYR A 23 4.38 14.89 -21.91
CA TYR A 23 5.30 14.57 -20.81
C TYR A 23 4.87 15.20 -19.48
N ILE A 24 4.50 16.49 -19.49
CA ILE A 24 4.04 17.19 -18.28
C ILE A 24 2.78 16.52 -17.71
N ARG A 25 1.81 16.21 -18.57
CA ARG A 25 0.56 15.53 -18.18
C ARG A 25 0.86 14.15 -17.55
N GLN A 26 1.77 13.37 -18.13
CA GLN A 26 2.19 12.08 -17.54
C GLN A 26 2.85 12.24 -16.17
N ILE A 27 3.69 13.26 -15.97
CA ILE A 27 4.31 13.57 -14.67
C ILE A 27 3.23 13.95 -13.65
N ILE A 28 2.30 14.84 -14.00
CA ILE A 28 1.22 15.27 -13.11
C ILE A 28 0.36 14.07 -12.71
N ILE A 29 -0.01 13.21 -13.65
CA ILE A 29 -0.83 12.02 -13.35
C ILE A 29 -0.06 11.05 -12.45
N PHE A 30 1.24 10.86 -12.69
CA PHE A 30 2.06 10.04 -11.82
C PHE A 30 2.10 10.60 -10.40
N ILE A 31 2.35 11.91 -10.23
CA ILE A 31 2.36 12.58 -8.93
C ILE A 31 1.01 12.40 -8.24
N PHE A 32 -0.09 12.63 -8.94
CA PHE A 32 -1.44 12.46 -8.40
C PHE A 32 -1.69 11.01 -7.91
N ARG A 33 -1.39 10.02 -8.73
CA ARG A 33 -1.49 8.59 -8.36
C ARG A 33 -0.60 8.24 -7.18
N PHE A 34 0.59 8.81 -7.15
CA PHE A 34 1.55 8.59 -6.07
C PHE A 34 1.05 9.18 -4.74
N VAL A 35 0.51 10.40 -4.76
CA VAL A 35 -0.13 11.02 -3.58
C VAL A 35 -1.35 10.21 -3.11
N LEU A 36 -2.17 9.71 -4.04
CA LEU A 36 -3.27 8.79 -3.72
C LEU A 36 -2.79 7.49 -3.06
N GLY A 37 -1.67 6.93 -3.52
CA GLY A 37 -1.02 5.78 -2.90
C GLY A 37 -0.58 6.08 -1.48
N ILE A 38 0.09 7.22 -1.25
CA ILE A 38 0.48 7.66 0.10
C ILE A 38 -0.75 7.79 1.00
N PHE A 39 -1.81 8.43 0.51
CA PHE A 39 -3.06 8.59 1.26
C PHE A 39 -3.68 7.23 1.61
N CYS A 40 -3.80 6.31 0.64
CA CYS A 40 -4.32 4.96 0.89
C CYS A 40 -3.46 4.20 1.90
N SER A 41 -2.13 4.27 1.76
CA SER A 41 -1.23 3.60 2.71
C SER A 41 -1.31 4.20 4.10
N ALA A 42 -1.55 5.51 4.24
CA ALA A 42 -1.76 6.16 5.54
C ALA A 42 -3.07 5.67 6.17
N GLN A 43 -4.16 5.61 5.41
CA GLN A 43 -5.44 5.10 5.90
C GLN A 43 -5.37 3.60 6.28
N LEU A 44 -4.65 2.78 5.51
CA LEU A 44 -4.42 1.38 5.84
C LEU A 44 -3.57 1.21 7.10
N TRP A 45 -2.63 2.14 7.34
CA TRP A 45 -1.83 2.16 8.56
C TRP A 45 -2.69 2.54 9.77
N ASP A 46 -3.47 3.62 9.69
CA ASP A 46 -4.40 4.01 10.74
C ASP A 46 -5.42 2.90 11.05
N PHE A 47 -5.89 2.21 10.01
CA PHE A 47 -6.73 1.03 10.15
C PHE A 47 -6.04 -0.13 10.88
N MET A 48 -4.75 -0.36 10.62
CA MET A 48 -3.96 -1.39 11.31
C MET A 48 -3.84 -1.13 12.81
N PHE A 49 -3.76 0.14 13.21
CA PHE A 49 -3.72 0.54 14.63
C PHE A 49 -5.09 0.87 15.22
N ASN A 50 -6.18 0.75 14.45
CA ASN A 50 -7.51 1.00 14.97
C ASN A 50 -7.84 -0.06 16.04
N PRO A 51 -8.21 0.33 17.28
CA PRO A 51 -8.60 -0.55 18.38
C PRO A 51 -9.58 -1.68 18.01
N ILE A 52 -10.45 -1.45 17.02
CA ILE A 52 -11.46 -2.42 16.56
C ILE A 52 -10.85 -3.52 15.69
N TRP A 53 -9.87 -3.17 14.85
CA TRP A 53 -9.11 -4.12 14.02
C TRP A 53 -7.89 -4.68 14.73
N MET A 54 -7.39 -3.93 15.70
CA MET A 54 -6.62 -4.42 16.82
C MET A 54 -7.49 -5.39 17.64
N HIS A 55 -7.54 -6.62 17.12
CA HIS A 55 -7.21 -7.78 17.94
C HIS A 55 -5.78 -7.69 18.57
N GLY A 56 -5.18 -6.50 18.55
CA GLY A 56 -4.13 -5.95 19.37
C GLY A 56 -4.21 -6.18 20.86
N TYR A 57 -5.28 -6.74 21.45
CA TYR A 57 -5.14 -7.40 22.76
C TYR A 57 -4.16 -8.59 22.67
N LEU A 58 -4.26 -9.44 21.64
CA LEU A 58 -3.37 -10.59 21.44
C LEU A 58 -1.98 -10.21 20.91
N TRP A 59 -1.87 -9.10 20.17
CA TRP A 59 -0.58 -8.59 19.69
C TRP A 59 0.12 -7.68 20.74
N SER A 60 -0.63 -6.94 21.57
CA SER A 60 -0.07 -6.20 22.72
C SER A 60 0.40 -7.13 23.84
N LEU A 61 -0.32 -8.23 24.11
CA LEU A 61 0.11 -9.30 25.01
C LEU A 61 1.43 -9.98 24.59
N ASN A 62 1.89 -9.77 23.35
CA ASN A 62 3.13 -10.33 22.81
C ASN A 62 4.26 -9.31 22.66
N GLN A 63 4.07 -8.06 23.09
CA GLN A 63 5.15 -7.07 23.11
C GLN A 63 6.11 -7.36 24.29
N PRO A 64 7.42 -7.14 24.15
CA PRO A 64 8.38 -7.39 25.24
C PRO A 64 8.05 -6.63 26.54
N TYR A 65 7.49 -5.42 26.43
CA TYR A 65 7.05 -4.63 27.59
C TYR A 65 5.84 -5.22 28.32
N ALA A 66 5.06 -6.09 27.67
CA ALA A 66 3.92 -6.77 28.25
C ALA A 66 4.33 -8.04 29.03
N ILE A 67 5.59 -8.45 28.94
CA ILE A 67 6.10 -9.66 29.60
C ILE A 67 6.74 -9.31 30.97
N GLU A 68 7.11 -8.04 31.21
CA GLU A 68 7.93 -7.63 32.35
C GLU A 68 7.22 -6.79 33.45
N GLY A 69 5.90 -6.64 33.46
CA GLY A 69 5.28 -5.84 34.53
C GLY A 69 3.79 -6.06 34.73
N GLU A 70 3.42 -6.12 36.01
CA GLU A 70 2.07 -6.24 36.56
C GLU A 70 1.04 -5.30 35.86
N PHE A 71 -0.24 -5.72 35.85
CA PHE A 71 -1.42 -5.02 35.32
C PHE A 71 -1.68 -5.09 33.80
N LEU A 72 -1.64 -6.30 33.23
CA LEU A 72 -2.05 -6.54 31.83
C LEU A 72 -3.57 -6.56 31.59
N SER A 73 -4.39 -6.80 32.62
CA SER A 73 -5.85 -6.95 32.43
C SER A 73 -6.64 -5.62 32.40
N GLU A 74 -6.00 -4.49 32.70
CA GLU A 74 -6.69 -3.21 32.89
C GLU A 74 -6.37 -2.16 31.82
N LYS A 75 -5.35 -2.38 30.97
CA LYS A 75 -5.01 -1.41 29.91
C LYS A 75 -5.95 -1.55 28.73
N SER A 76 -6.70 -0.50 28.45
CA SER A 76 -7.63 -0.47 27.33
C SER A 76 -6.87 -0.43 25.99
N ALA A 77 -7.54 -0.84 24.91
CA ALA A 77 -6.98 -0.72 23.56
C ALA A 77 -6.66 0.75 23.17
N LEU A 78 -7.32 1.71 23.82
CA LEU A 78 -7.08 3.14 23.65
C LEU A 78 -5.74 3.56 24.28
N ASP A 79 -5.41 3.05 25.46
CA ASP A 79 -4.17 3.36 26.17
C ASP A 79 -2.93 2.87 25.40
N ILE A 80 -3.06 1.71 24.74
CA ILE A 80 -2.01 1.15 23.88
C ILE A 80 -1.81 2.03 22.63
N LEU A 81 -2.90 2.46 22.00
CA LEU A 81 -2.86 3.36 20.85
C LEU A 81 -2.22 4.71 21.21
N GLU A 82 -2.59 5.26 22.37
CA GLU A 82 -2.02 6.53 22.86
C GLU A 82 -0.52 6.39 23.15
N HIS A 83 -0.11 5.31 23.82
CA HIS A 83 1.30 5.02 24.05
C HIS A 83 2.10 4.88 22.75
N GLN A 84 1.54 4.21 21.74
CA GLN A 84 2.18 4.10 20.42
C GLN A 84 2.25 5.44 19.70
N ASN A 85 1.22 6.27 19.76
CA ASN A 85 1.23 7.61 19.17
C ASN A 85 2.25 8.53 19.85
N ILE A 86 2.45 8.38 21.16
CA ILE A 86 3.49 9.09 21.93
C ILE A 86 4.89 8.65 21.48
N ILE A 87 5.12 7.33 21.33
CA ILE A 87 6.42 6.78 20.94
C ILE A 87 6.77 7.07 19.48
N TYR A 88 5.84 6.79 18.57
CA TYR A 88 6.11 6.87 17.14
C TYR A 88 5.91 8.30 16.59
N GLY A 89 5.21 9.19 17.28
CA GLY A 89 5.10 10.60 16.87
C GLY A 89 4.50 10.82 15.48
N LYS A 90 4.22 12.08 15.15
CA LYS A 90 3.55 12.44 13.88
C LYS A 90 4.41 12.20 12.64
N TRP A 91 5.73 12.26 12.78
CA TRP A 91 6.65 12.08 11.65
C TRP A 91 6.64 10.66 11.09
N HIS A 92 6.52 9.64 11.94
CA HIS A 92 6.47 8.25 11.47
C HIS A 92 5.18 7.97 10.69
N GLN A 93 4.06 8.57 11.09
CA GLN A 93 2.78 8.48 10.37
C GLN A 93 2.86 9.04 8.95
N PHE A 94 3.79 9.97 8.67
CA PHE A 94 4.03 10.47 7.31
C PHE A 94 5.09 9.65 6.55
N ILE A 95 6.17 9.25 7.24
CA ILE A 95 7.30 8.57 6.61
C ILE A 95 6.93 7.13 6.19
N TYR A 96 6.20 6.38 7.01
CA TYR A 96 5.86 4.98 6.69
C TYR A 96 5.01 4.85 5.41
N PRO A 97 3.91 5.60 5.23
CA PRO A 97 3.13 5.58 3.99
C PRO A 97 3.93 6.02 2.75
N LEU A 98 4.86 6.96 2.92
CA LEU A 98 5.74 7.39 1.83
C LEU A 98 6.67 6.25 1.41
N ILE A 99 7.36 5.61 2.36
CA ILE A 99 8.30 4.52 2.09
C ILE A 99 7.58 3.31 1.51
N SER A 100 6.41 2.93 2.04
CA SER A 100 5.63 1.78 1.55
C SER A 100 5.15 2.01 0.11
N THR A 101 4.74 3.23 -0.23
CA THR A 101 4.31 3.60 -1.59
C THR A 101 5.51 3.61 -2.55
N LEU A 102 6.66 4.13 -2.14
CA LEU A 102 7.91 4.04 -2.92
C LEU A 102 8.34 2.58 -3.14
N GLY A 103 8.29 1.76 -2.09
CA GLY A 103 8.61 0.33 -2.17
C GLY A 103 7.69 -0.41 -3.13
N THR A 104 6.39 -0.12 -3.08
CA THR A 104 5.41 -0.68 -4.02
C THR A 104 5.72 -0.26 -5.45
N TRP A 105 5.99 1.02 -5.68
CA TRP A 105 6.39 1.53 -7.00
C TRP A 105 7.63 0.82 -7.57
N LEU A 106 8.65 0.59 -6.74
CA LEU A 106 9.84 -0.16 -7.13
C LEU A 106 9.52 -1.61 -7.49
N ILE A 107 8.70 -2.30 -6.68
CA ILE A 107 8.28 -3.68 -6.94
C ILE A 107 7.54 -3.77 -8.29
N LEU A 108 6.61 -2.85 -8.56
CA LEU A 108 5.89 -2.80 -9.83
C LEU A 108 6.84 -2.58 -11.02
N ARG A 109 7.83 -1.71 -10.85
CA ARG A 109 8.84 -1.44 -11.89
C ARG A 109 9.69 -2.67 -12.18
N LEU A 110 10.15 -3.37 -11.14
CA LEU A 110 10.96 -4.58 -11.25
C LEU A 110 10.16 -5.77 -11.83
N THR A 111 8.88 -5.89 -11.49
CA THR A 111 8.00 -6.96 -11.96
C THR A 111 7.42 -6.70 -13.37
N GLY A 112 7.74 -5.54 -13.96
CA GLY A 112 7.48 -5.21 -15.36
C GLY A 112 6.13 -4.55 -15.64
N PHE A 113 5.44 -4.03 -14.62
CA PHE A 113 4.19 -3.27 -14.79
C PHE A 113 4.44 -1.98 -15.60
N SER A 114 5.64 -1.39 -15.52
CA SER A 114 5.98 -0.19 -16.31
C SER A 114 6.12 -0.43 -17.83
N LYS A 115 6.32 -1.69 -18.27
CA LYS A 115 6.66 -2.00 -19.67
C LYS A 115 5.53 -2.72 -20.41
N THR A 116 4.68 -3.46 -19.68
CA THR A 116 3.70 -4.38 -20.27
C THR A 116 2.42 -4.35 -19.48
N TYR A 117 1.28 -4.36 -20.17
CA TYR A 117 -0.04 -4.49 -19.55
C TYR A 117 -0.12 -5.80 -18.77
N ARG A 118 -0.41 -5.71 -17.47
CA ARG A 118 -0.63 -6.87 -16.60
C ARG A 118 -2.08 -6.93 -16.14
N THR A 119 -2.48 -8.08 -15.63
CA THR A 119 -3.81 -8.29 -15.07
C THR A 119 -3.78 -8.02 -13.57
N VAL A 120 -4.94 -7.66 -13.02
CA VAL A 120 -5.16 -7.53 -11.56
C VAL A 120 -4.69 -8.78 -10.82
N TRP A 121 -4.91 -9.97 -11.39
CA TRP A 121 -4.48 -11.24 -10.81
C TRP A 121 -2.97 -11.32 -10.59
N ARG A 122 -2.17 -10.76 -11.50
CA ARG A 122 -0.72 -10.73 -11.32
C ARG A 122 -0.32 -9.80 -10.17
N LEU A 123 -1.02 -8.69 -9.99
CA LEU A 123 -0.83 -7.79 -8.85
C LEU A 123 -1.19 -8.49 -7.53
N VAL A 124 -2.31 -9.22 -7.50
CA VAL A 124 -2.71 -10.06 -6.34
C VAL A 124 -1.60 -11.06 -6.01
N LEU A 125 -1.10 -11.81 -7.00
CA LEU A 125 -0.05 -12.81 -6.79
C LEU A 125 1.24 -12.19 -6.25
N ILE A 126 1.69 -11.05 -6.81
CA ILE A 126 2.88 -10.35 -6.32
C ILE A 126 2.68 -9.89 -4.86
N SER A 127 1.51 -9.33 -4.56
CA SER A 127 1.19 -8.86 -3.21
C SER A 127 1.20 -10.02 -2.21
N ILE A 128 0.66 -11.19 -2.59
CA ILE A 128 0.69 -12.41 -1.77
C ILE A 128 2.14 -12.89 -1.57
N CYS A 129 2.94 -12.95 -2.63
CA CYS A 129 4.34 -13.36 -2.53
C CYS A 129 5.15 -12.44 -1.61
N CYS A 130 4.96 -11.12 -1.73
CA CYS A 130 5.60 -10.15 -0.84
C CYS A 130 5.17 -10.33 0.61
N GLY A 131 3.87 -10.54 0.87
CA GLY A 131 3.36 -10.86 2.21
C GLY A 131 4.03 -12.11 2.79
N PHE A 132 4.06 -13.20 2.03
CA PHE A 132 4.74 -14.43 2.46
C PHE A 132 6.22 -14.20 2.77
N ILE A 133 6.96 -13.50 1.92
CA ILE A 133 8.37 -13.16 2.17
C ILE A 133 8.50 -12.38 3.48
N THR A 134 7.61 -11.41 3.75
CA THR A 134 7.61 -10.69 5.02
C THR A 134 7.29 -11.60 6.21
N ALA A 135 6.33 -12.52 6.10
CA ALA A 135 6.06 -13.51 7.14
C ALA A 135 7.29 -14.39 7.43
N PHE A 136 8.00 -14.84 6.39
CA PHE A 136 9.24 -15.59 6.54
C PHE A 136 10.33 -14.77 7.25
N ILE A 137 10.55 -13.52 6.81
CA ILE A 137 11.55 -12.64 7.42
C ILE A 137 11.23 -12.38 8.90
N THR A 138 9.97 -12.05 9.22
CA THR A 138 9.54 -11.76 10.60
C THR A 138 9.60 -12.99 11.51
N LEU A 139 9.25 -14.17 10.98
CA LEU A 139 9.33 -15.43 11.72
C LEU A 139 10.79 -15.81 12.03
N PHE A 140 11.68 -15.74 11.04
CA PHE A 140 13.06 -16.22 11.20
C PHE A 140 14.01 -15.17 11.80
N LEU A 141 13.93 -13.90 11.39
CA LEU A 141 14.88 -12.87 11.85
C LEU A 141 14.42 -12.21 13.14
N GLN A 142 13.11 -11.98 13.31
CA GLN A 142 12.57 -11.29 14.49
C GLN A 142 12.02 -12.27 15.54
N GLN A 143 12.02 -13.58 15.24
CA GLN A 143 11.53 -14.65 16.13
C GLN A 143 10.12 -14.39 16.67
N LYS A 144 9.29 -13.68 15.89
CA LYS A 144 7.90 -13.40 16.25
C LYS A 144 7.08 -14.67 16.20
N ARG A 145 6.04 -14.74 17.05
CA ARG A 145 5.05 -15.84 17.00
C ARG A 145 4.32 -15.84 15.66
N LEU A 146 3.80 -17.01 15.26
CA LEU A 146 3.15 -17.22 13.97
C LEU A 146 2.00 -16.24 13.70
N PHE A 147 1.16 -15.97 14.70
CA PHE A 147 -0.01 -15.09 14.54
C PHE A 147 0.37 -13.65 14.19
N PRO A 148 1.28 -12.96 14.94
CA PRO A 148 1.85 -11.68 14.52
C PRO A 148 2.44 -11.68 13.10
N CYS A 149 3.16 -12.74 12.71
CA CYS A 149 3.76 -12.82 11.37
C CYS A 149 2.71 -12.89 10.26
N ILE A 150 1.65 -13.69 10.44
CA ILE A 150 0.54 -13.80 9.47
C ILE A 150 -0.19 -12.46 9.35
N HIS A 151 -0.43 -11.80 10.50
CA HIS A 151 -1.08 -10.50 10.54
C HIS A 151 -0.26 -9.47 9.75
N GLU A 152 1.03 -9.29 10.07
CA GLU A 152 1.93 -8.37 9.35
C GLU A 152 2.03 -8.69 7.85
N SER A 153 2.11 -9.97 7.48
CA SER A 153 2.08 -10.42 6.08
C SER A 153 0.80 -10.00 5.35
N PHE A 154 -0.36 -10.10 6.01
CA PHE A 154 -1.62 -9.67 5.44
C PHE A 154 -1.66 -8.16 5.19
N PHE A 155 -1.09 -7.34 6.08
CA PHE A 155 -0.99 -5.89 5.84
C PHE A 155 -0.06 -5.55 4.69
N VAL A 156 1.09 -6.22 4.59
CA VAL A 156 1.99 -6.04 3.44
C VAL A 156 1.28 -6.38 2.14
N PHE A 157 0.49 -7.46 2.12
CA PHE A 157 -0.36 -7.80 1.00
C PHE A 157 -1.34 -6.64 0.67
N LEU A 158 -2.10 -6.14 1.64
CA LEU A 158 -3.08 -5.08 1.41
C LEU A 158 -2.43 -3.79 0.89
N ILE A 159 -1.33 -3.36 1.51
CA ILE A 159 -0.61 -2.14 1.13
C ILE A 159 -0.10 -2.26 -0.30
N ILE A 160 0.60 -3.34 -0.65
CA ILE A 160 1.15 -3.53 -2.00
C ILE A 160 0.03 -3.63 -3.03
N PHE A 161 -1.08 -4.27 -2.69
CA PHE A 161 -2.23 -4.40 -3.57
C PHE A 161 -2.90 -3.05 -3.84
N PHE A 162 -3.29 -2.30 -2.80
CA PHE A 162 -3.99 -1.03 -2.95
C PHE A 162 -3.10 0.06 -3.52
N ASN A 163 -1.86 0.21 -3.04
CA ASN A 163 -0.89 1.12 -3.67
C ASN A 163 -0.62 0.71 -5.11
N GLY A 164 -0.56 -0.61 -5.35
CA GLY A 164 -0.58 -1.23 -6.66
C GLY A 164 -1.63 -0.59 -7.53
N ILE A 165 -2.91 -0.77 -7.17
CA ILE A 165 -4.06 -0.22 -7.89
C ILE A 165 -3.92 1.28 -8.13
N CYS A 166 -3.60 2.07 -7.10
CA CYS A 166 -3.47 3.53 -7.24
C CYS A 166 -2.44 3.92 -8.30
N LEU A 167 -1.28 3.25 -8.31
CA LEU A 167 -0.17 3.55 -9.22
C LEU A 167 -0.39 3.04 -10.65
N THR A 168 -1.19 2.00 -10.79
CA THR A 168 -1.30 1.20 -12.01
C THR A 168 -2.62 1.40 -12.74
N ILE A 169 -3.71 1.80 -12.06
CA ILE A 169 -5.03 1.87 -12.71
C ILE A 169 -5.06 2.82 -13.91
N LYS A 170 -5.36 2.30 -15.09
CA LYS A 170 -5.72 3.11 -16.26
C LYS A 170 -6.91 2.51 -16.98
N TRP A 171 -7.83 3.37 -17.41
CA TRP A 171 -9.07 2.94 -18.02
C TRP A 171 -8.92 2.82 -19.53
N LYS A 172 -9.13 1.63 -20.08
CA LYS A 172 -9.15 1.45 -21.54
C LYS A 172 -10.56 1.75 -22.06
N GLN A 173 -10.73 2.87 -22.76
CA GLN A 173 -11.94 3.15 -23.54
C GLN A 173 -11.99 2.18 -24.74
N THR A 174 -12.59 1.00 -24.56
CA THR A 174 -12.98 0.15 -25.69
C THR A 174 -14.49 -0.03 -25.63
N ASN A 175 -15.19 0.31 -26.71
CA ASN A 175 -16.66 0.42 -26.80
C ASN A 175 -17.50 -0.83 -26.47
N LYS A 176 -16.95 -1.87 -25.86
CA LYS A 176 -17.73 -2.99 -25.31
C LYS A 176 -17.08 -3.49 -24.02
N LEU A 177 -17.83 -3.31 -22.92
CA LEU A 177 -17.59 -3.76 -21.55
C LEU A 177 -16.42 -3.07 -20.84
N LEU A 178 -16.76 -2.30 -19.80
CA LEU A 178 -15.87 -1.82 -18.75
C LEU A 178 -15.06 -3.01 -18.19
N LYS A 179 -13.83 -3.19 -18.67
CA LYS A 179 -12.84 -4.05 -18.01
C LYS A 179 -11.96 -3.14 -17.16
N ILE A 180 -12.06 -3.30 -15.84
CA ILE A 180 -11.09 -2.74 -14.89
C ILE A 180 -9.76 -3.41 -15.20
N ILE A 181 -8.89 -2.70 -15.92
CA ILE A 181 -7.52 -3.13 -16.19
C ILE A 181 -6.63 -2.25 -15.32
N ILE A 182 -6.01 -2.89 -14.34
CA ILE A 182 -5.03 -2.28 -13.45
C ILE A 182 -3.67 -2.48 -14.14
N ILE A 183 -3.02 -1.40 -14.62
CA ILE A 183 -1.82 -1.42 -15.51
C ILE A 183 -0.50 -1.55 -14.78
#